data_AF-A0A1G1L6M4-F1
#
_entry.id   AF-A0A1G1L6M4-F1
#
_cell.length_a   1.000
_cell.length_b   1.000
_cell.length_c   1.000
_cell.angle_alpha   90.00
_cell.angle_beta   90.00
_cell.angle_gamma   90.00
#
_symmetry.space_group_name_H-M   'P 1'
#
loop_
_entity.id
_entity.type
_entity.pdbx_description
1 polymer ?
#
loop_
_entity_poly.entity_id
_entity_poly.type
_entity_poly.pdbx_seq_one_letter_code
_entity_poly.pdbx_strand_id
1 'polypeptide(L)'
;MKKIILVGFLILILSKLAFAGEEIIAHGENPQGKCYFPYSGLVSKKDAGWQNDSITNGVFEVAVSDGNLDVRFVDAAKRIRSSRADGGQVTILNKGESEISVLVYYPKNAIEVYTFYIDKDGEKKFILTQVRGGENIPITKSAILYGSCNFIYFDKFPE
;
A
#
# COMPACT_ATOMS: atom_id res chain seq x y z
N MET A 1 8.81 -24.53 -49.10
CA MET A 1 7.96 -23.34 -48.87
C MET A 1 6.94 -23.51 -47.74
N LYS A 2 6.20 -24.63 -47.64
CA LYS A 2 5.23 -24.89 -46.53
C LYS A 2 5.82 -24.83 -45.10
N LYS A 3 7.09 -25.21 -44.89
CA LYS A 3 7.74 -25.20 -43.56
C LYS A 3 8.12 -23.80 -43.05
N ILE A 4 8.38 -22.84 -43.95
CA ILE A 4 8.77 -21.46 -43.58
C ILE A 4 7.54 -20.66 -43.12
N ILE A 5 6.37 -20.95 -43.71
CA ILE A 5 5.08 -20.34 -43.32
C ILE A 5 4.67 -20.75 -41.90
N LEU A 6 5.01 -21.98 -41.48
CA LEU A 6 4.69 -22.48 -40.14
C LEU A 6 5.54 -21.81 -39.03
N VAL A 7 6.80 -21.49 -39.33
CA VAL A 7 7.72 -20.82 -38.39
C VAL A 7 7.35 -19.34 -38.21
N GLY A 8 6.93 -18.66 -39.28
CA GLY A 8 6.46 -17.27 -39.20
C GLY A 8 5.17 -17.12 -38.39
N PHE A 9 4.27 -18.10 -38.46
CA PHE A 9 3.02 -18.09 -37.68
C PHE A 9 3.26 -18.33 -36.19
N LEU A 10 4.27 -19.13 -35.81
CA LEU A 10 4.62 -19.41 -34.41
C LEU A 10 5.24 -18.20 -33.71
N ILE A 11 6.03 -17.38 -34.43
CA ILE A 11 6.66 -16.16 -33.90
C ILE A 11 5.62 -15.06 -33.63
N LEU A 12 4.55 -14.98 -34.43
CA LEU A 12 3.45 -14.01 -34.26
C LEU A 12 2.50 -14.34 -33.10
N ILE A 13 2.48 -15.59 -32.63
CA ILE A 13 1.67 -16.01 -31.46
C ILE A 13 2.43 -15.70 -30.16
N LEU A 14 3.77 -15.73 -30.18
CA LEU A 14 4.63 -15.42 -29.03
C LEU A 14 4.70 -13.91 -28.70
N SER A 15 4.39 -13.02 -29.64
CA SER A 15 4.34 -11.57 -29.39
C SER A 15 3.06 -11.11 -28.67
N LYS A 16 2.12 -12.02 -28.35
CA LYS A 16 0.96 -11.77 -27.50
C LYS A 16 1.15 -12.28 -26.06
N LEU A 17 2.40 -12.37 -25.59
CA LEU A 17 2.66 -12.29 -24.16
C LEU A 17 2.25 -10.88 -23.73
N ALA A 18 0.96 -10.74 -23.40
CA ALA A 18 0.42 -9.56 -22.79
C ALA A 18 1.30 -9.25 -21.59
N PHE A 19 1.99 -8.11 -21.64
CA PHE A 19 2.41 -7.47 -20.42
C PHE A 19 1.13 -7.26 -19.64
N ALA A 20 0.91 -8.07 -18.60
CA ALA A 20 -0.07 -7.75 -17.59
C ALA A 20 0.36 -6.41 -17.02
N GLY A 21 -0.26 -5.35 -17.54
CA GLY A 21 0.04 -3.99 -17.16
C GLY A 21 -0.26 -3.87 -15.68
N GLU A 22 0.77 -3.53 -14.93
CA GLU A 22 0.55 -3.06 -13.58
C GLU A 22 -0.17 -1.72 -13.64
N GLU A 23 -1.26 -1.60 -12.89
CA GLU A 23 -2.07 -0.42 -12.86
C GLU A 23 -2.10 0.18 -11.46
N ILE A 24 -1.80 1.47 -11.34
CA ILE A 24 -1.94 2.21 -10.09
C ILE A 24 -3.40 2.65 -9.96
N ILE A 25 -4.08 2.17 -8.93
CA ILE A 25 -5.52 2.35 -8.73
C ILE A 25 -5.89 3.32 -7.61
N ALA A 26 -4.94 3.66 -6.74
CA ALA A 26 -5.09 4.74 -5.76
C ALA A 26 -3.73 5.39 -5.49
N HIS A 27 -3.72 6.70 -5.22
CA HIS A 27 -2.51 7.46 -4.92
C HIS A 27 -2.80 8.46 -3.79
N GLY A 28 -2.22 8.22 -2.62
CA GLY A 28 -2.34 9.02 -1.41
C GLY A 28 -1.05 9.74 -1.06
N GLU A 29 -1.15 10.95 -0.50
CA GLU A 29 0.00 11.80 -0.18
C GLU A 29 -0.14 12.50 1.18
N ASN A 30 1.01 12.94 1.70
CA ASN A 30 1.15 13.82 2.86
C ASN A 30 0.42 13.32 4.13
N PRO A 31 0.67 12.06 4.55
CA PRO A 31 0.09 11.52 5.78
C PRO A 31 0.53 12.32 7.01
N GLN A 32 -0.43 12.65 7.86
CA GLN A 32 -0.21 13.28 9.16
C GLN A 32 -1.21 12.74 10.19
N GLY A 33 -0.86 12.76 11.45
CA GLY A 33 -1.75 12.31 12.51
C GLY A 33 -1.04 12.09 13.83
N LYS A 34 -1.39 11.00 14.52
CA LYS A 34 -0.84 10.70 15.84
C LYS A 34 -0.30 9.28 15.92
N CYS A 35 0.79 9.16 16.67
CA CYS A 35 1.37 7.90 17.10
C CYS A 35 1.35 7.78 18.61
N TYR A 36 1.12 6.57 19.11
CA TYR A 36 1.39 6.20 20.49
C TYR A 36 2.66 5.36 20.56
N PHE A 37 3.61 5.79 21.39
CA PHE A 37 4.81 5.05 21.71
C PHE A 37 4.67 4.45 23.12
N PRO A 38 4.54 3.12 23.26
CA PRO A 38 4.50 2.49 24.57
C PRO A 38 5.85 2.61 25.27
N TYR A 39 5.85 2.73 26.61
CA TYR A 39 7.07 2.64 27.41
C TYR A 39 7.58 1.19 27.44
N SER A 40 8.26 0.78 26.37
CA SER A 40 8.80 -0.57 26.18
C SER A 40 9.98 -0.55 25.18
N GLY A 41 10.80 -1.61 25.20
CA GLY A 41 11.93 -1.73 24.29
C GLY A 41 12.92 -0.57 24.45
N LEU A 42 13.22 0.14 23.36
CA LEU A 42 14.11 1.30 23.38
C LEU A 42 13.41 2.63 23.73
N VAL A 43 12.08 2.64 23.89
CA VAL A 43 11.33 3.87 24.21
C VAL A 43 11.48 4.18 25.70
N SER A 44 12.05 5.34 26.03
CA SER A 44 12.20 5.78 27.42
C SER A 44 10.90 6.37 27.97
N LYS A 45 10.78 6.51 29.30
CA LYS A 45 9.56 7.03 29.94
C LYS A 45 9.20 8.45 29.47
N LYS A 46 10.20 9.29 29.17
CA LYS A 46 10.01 10.66 28.67
C LYS A 46 9.57 10.69 27.19
N ASP A 47 9.87 9.64 26.43
CA ASP A 47 9.56 9.53 25.00
C ASP A 47 8.29 8.69 24.76
N ALA A 48 7.69 8.14 25.81
CA ALA A 48 6.45 7.38 25.73
C ALA A 48 5.22 8.29 25.71
N GLY A 49 4.14 7.81 25.09
CA GLY A 49 2.85 8.50 25.01
C GLY A 49 2.45 8.90 23.60
N TRP A 50 1.41 9.74 23.52
CA TRP A 50 0.89 10.26 22.27
C TRP A 50 1.78 11.38 21.73
N GLN A 51 2.13 11.27 20.45
CA GLN A 51 2.93 12.25 19.73
C GLN A 51 2.30 12.52 18.36
N ASN A 52 2.51 13.72 17.83
CA ASN A 52 2.18 14.00 16.43
C ASN A 52 3.20 13.29 15.54
N ASP A 53 2.75 12.75 14.42
CA ASP A 53 3.60 12.10 13.42
C ASP A 53 3.15 12.55 12.02
N SER A 54 4.11 12.64 11.11
CA SER A 54 3.88 13.00 9.72
C SER A 54 4.98 12.43 8.85
N ILE A 55 4.61 11.95 7.67
CA ILE A 55 5.59 11.56 6.65
C ILE A 55 5.56 12.64 5.59
N THR A 56 6.42 13.65 5.75
CA THR A 56 6.51 14.77 4.81
C THR A 56 6.89 14.28 3.43
N ASN A 57 6.10 14.65 2.41
CA ASN A 57 6.20 14.09 1.05
C ASN A 57 6.06 12.56 1.00
N GLY A 58 5.43 11.97 2.02
CA GLY A 58 5.08 10.56 2.03
C GLY A 58 4.03 10.30 0.97
N VAL A 59 4.29 9.32 0.12
CA VAL A 59 3.41 8.89 -0.96
C VAL A 59 3.10 7.43 -0.75
N PHE A 60 1.83 7.07 -0.94
CA PHE A 60 1.34 5.69 -0.95
C PHE A 60 0.56 5.41 -2.22
N GLU A 61 0.78 4.24 -2.80
CA GLU A 61 0.10 3.80 -4.01
C GLU A 61 -0.49 2.43 -3.79
N VAL A 62 -1.67 2.20 -4.36
CA VAL A 62 -2.20 0.84 -4.51
C VAL A 62 -2.05 0.46 -5.97
N ALA A 63 -1.36 -0.64 -6.22
CA ALA A 63 -1.17 -1.20 -7.56
C ALA A 63 -1.88 -2.54 -7.68
N VAL A 64 -2.41 -2.84 -8.86
CA VAL A 64 -2.95 -4.14 -9.23
C VAL A 64 -2.13 -4.69 -10.38
N SER A 65 -1.71 -5.96 -10.26
CA SER A 65 -1.08 -6.71 -11.33
C SER A 65 -1.56 -8.16 -11.26
N ASP A 66 -2.10 -8.67 -12.37
CA ASP A 66 -2.68 -10.02 -12.48
C ASP A 66 -3.71 -10.33 -11.37
N GLY A 67 -4.56 -9.35 -11.04
CA GLY A 67 -5.58 -9.47 -9.98
C GLY A 67 -5.01 -9.44 -8.55
N ASN A 68 -3.70 -9.33 -8.39
CA ASN A 68 -3.07 -9.22 -7.09
C ASN A 68 -2.82 -7.77 -6.73
N LEU A 69 -3.23 -7.37 -5.53
CA LEU A 69 -2.92 -6.05 -4.98
C LEU A 69 -1.48 -5.96 -4.50
N ASP A 70 -0.96 -4.75 -4.50
CA ASP A 70 0.25 -4.36 -3.79
C ASP A 70 0.04 -2.95 -3.23
N VAL A 71 0.55 -2.70 -2.02
CA VAL A 71 0.61 -1.34 -1.47
C VAL A 71 2.05 -0.89 -1.54
N ARG A 72 2.29 0.30 -2.03
CA ARG A 72 3.62 0.84 -2.22
C ARG A 72 3.77 2.14 -1.48
N PHE A 73 4.98 2.41 -1.06
CA PHE A 73 5.32 3.66 -0.41
C PHE A 73 6.69 4.15 -0.88
N VAL A 74 6.88 5.46 -0.84
CA VAL A 74 8.18 6.06 -1.14
C VAL A 74 9.04 6.07 0.13
N ASP A 75 10.21 5.44 0.08
CA ASP A 75 11.16 5.43 1.20
C ASP A 75 11.97 6.74 1.30
N ALA A 76 12.76 6.88 2.36
CA ALA A 76 13.63 8.05 2.58
C ALA A 76 14.67 8.27 1.46
N ALA A 77 14.96 7.25 0.64
CA ALA A 77 15.83 7.35 -0.53
C ALA A 77 15.06 7.66 -1.83
N LYS A 78 13.78 8.02 -1.72
CA LYS A 78 12.87 8.32 -2.84
C LYS A 78 12.63 7.13 -3.78
N ARG A 79 12.77 5.91 -3.28
CA ARG A 79 12.47 4.70 -4.05
C ARG A 79 11.09 4.21 -3.70
N ILE A 80 10.36 3.76 -4.72
CA ILE A 80 9.09 3.05 -4.53
C ILE A 80 9.41 1.68 -3.93
N ARG A 81 8.80 1.37 -2.78
CA ARG A 81 8.90 0.09 -2.08
C ARG A 81 7.59 -0.65 -2.22
N SER A 82 7.67 -1.92 -2.61
CA SER A 82 6.52 -2.83 -2.69
C SER A 82 6.36 -3.54 -1.35
N SER A 83 5.17 -3.46 -0.77
CA SER A 83 4.86 -4.18 0.46
C SER A 83 5.03 -5.67 0.28
N ARG A 84 4.58 -6.21 -0.88
CA ARG A 84 4.73 -7.63 -1.20
C ARG A 84 6.17 -8.05 -1.38
N ALA A 85 6.98 -7.24 -2.07
CA ALA A 85 8.41 -7.52 -2.23
C ALA A 85 9.14 -7.49 -0.88
N ASP A 86 8.69 -6.64 0.06
CA ASP A 86 9.21 -6.56 1.43
C ASP A 86 8.61 -7.64 2.36
N GLY A 87 7.89 -8.63 1.84
CA GLY A 87 7.36 -9.79 2.57
C GLY A 87 5.98 -9.59 3.20
N GLY A 88 5.29 -8.50 2.85
CA GLY A 88 3.93 -8.21 3.26
C GLY A 88 2.89 -9.03 2.50
N GLN A 89 1.84 -9.45 3.20
CA GLN A 89 0.65 -10.05 2.63
C GLN A 89 -0.40 -8.96 2.46
N VAL A 90 -0.92 -8.78 1.25
CA VAL A 90 -1.85 -7.70 0.92
C VAL A 90 -3.22 -8.30 0.60
N THR A 91 -4.26 -7.82 1.28
CA THR A 91 -5.65 -8.27 1.07
C THR A 91 -6.65 -7.14 1.28
N ILE A 92 -7.79 -7.22 0.62
CA ILE A 92 -8.93 -6.34 0.91
C ILE A 92 -9.57 -6.77 2.23
N LEU A 93 -9.91 -5.81 3.09
CA LEU A 93 -10.66 -6.04 4.34
C LEU A 93 -12.14 -5.70 4.20
N ASN A 94 -12.45 -4.60 3.52
CA ASN A 94 -13.81 -4.20 3.17
C ASN A 94 -13.81 -3.46 1.83
N LYS A 95 -14.92 -3.51 1.11
CA LYS A 95 -15.13 -2.81 -0.15
C LYS A 95 -16.58 -2.32 -0.20
N GLY A 96 -16.75 -1.04 -0.46
CA GLY A 96 -18.02 -0.39 -0.75
C GLY A 96 -17.87 0.55 -1.94
N GLU A 97 -18.94 1.26 -2.29
CA GLU A 97 -18.96 2.14 -3.47
C GLU A 97 -18.05 3.38 -3.33
N SER A 98 -17.83 3.84 -2.10
CA SER A 98 -17.05 5.06 -1.80
C SER A 98 -16.00 4.87 -0.70
N GLU A 99 -15.78 3.65 -0.24
CA GLU A 99 -14.80 3.30 0.78
C GLU A 99 -14.22 1.89 0.51
N ILE A 100 -12.91 1.74 0.68
CA ILE A 100 -12.22 0.45 0.63
C ILE A 100 -11.05 0.45 1.61
N SER A 101 -10.85 -0.66 2.31
CA SER A 101 -9.68 -0.86 3.17
C SER A 101 -8.84 -2.02 2.70
N VAL A 102 -7.55 -1.78 2.60
CA VAL A 102 -6.53 -2.77 2.25
C VAL A 102 -5.66 -3.03 3.48
N LEU A 103 -5.57 -4.30 3.88
CA LEU A 103 -4.63 -4.78 4.87
C LEU A 103 -3.30 -5.09 4.21
N VAL A 104 -2.22 -4.63 4.83
CA VAL A 104 -0.87 -5.14 4.64
C VAL A 104 -0.41 -5.78 5.95
N TYR A 105 -0.22 -7.09 5.94
CA TYR A 105 0.26 -7.86 7.07
C TYR A 105 1.72 -8.26 6.86
N TYR A 106 2.62 -7.76 7.69
CA TYR A 106 4.02 -8.18 7.74
C TYR A 106 4.22 -9.12 8.95
N PRO A 107 4.31 -10.45 8.73
CA PRO A 107 4.43 -11.40 9.82
C PRO A 107 5.54 -11.02 10.81
N LYS A 108 5.20 -11.01 12.11
CA LYS A 108 6.10 -10.68 13.24
C LYS A 108 6.64 -9.24 13.29
N ASN A 109 6.22 -8.34 12.40
CA ASN A 109 6.79 -6.99 12.28
C ASN A 109 5.76 -5.87 12.37
N ALA A 110 4.70 -5.93 11.56
CA ALA A 110 3.74 -4.85 11.46
C ALA A 110 2.40 -5.29 10.84
N ILE A 111 1.37 -4.51 11.15
CA ILE A 111 0.06 -4.54 10.51
C ILE A 111 -0.22 -3.12 10.06
N GLU A 112 -0.64 -2.96 8.81
CA GLU A 112 -1.05 -1.67 8.25
C GLU A 112 -2.41 -1.83 7.58
N VAL A 113 -3.32 -0.89 7.83
CA VAL A 113 -4.60 -0.81 7.16
C VAL A 113 -4.68 0.54 6.47
N TYR A 114 -4.81 0.50 5.15
CA TYR A 114 -4.98 1.66 4.29
C TYR A 114 -6.45 1.74 3.88
N THR A 115 -7.18 2.68 4.46
CA THR A 115 -8.59 2.95 4.14
C THR A 115 -8.66 4.14 3.20
N PHE A 116 -9.14 3.94 1.98
CA PHE A 116 -9.36 4.97 0.98
C PHE A 116 -10.84 5.28 0.89
N TYR A 117 -11.21 6.55 0.86
CA TYR A 117 -12.61 6.96 0.85
C TYR A 117 -12.85 8.31 0.17
N ILE A 118 -14.10 8.55 -0.20
CA ILE A 118 -14.61 9.87 -0.59
C ILE A 118 -15.38 10.45 0.60
N ASP A 119 -15.02 11.64 1.05
CA ASP A 119 -15.75 12.30 2.13
C ASP A 119 -17.04 12.99 1.66
N LYS A 120 -17.76 13.63 2.58
CA LYS A 120 -19.05 14.28 2.28
C LYS A 120 -18.92 15.50 1.37
N ASP A 121 -17.73 16.06 1.25
CA ASP A 121 -17.44 17.20 0.38
C ASP A 121 -16.98 16.72 -1.03
N GLY A 122 -16.87 15.41 -1.24
CA GLY A 122 -16.40 14.81 -2.49
C GLY A 122 -14.88 14.67 -2.59
N GLU A 123 -14.17 14.97 -1.50
CA GLU A 123 -12.71 14.91 -1.44
C GLU A 123 -12.23 13.48 -1.24
N LYS A 124 -11.20 13.09 -2.00
CA LYS A 124 -10.60 11.76 -1.92
C LYS A 124 -9.53 11.77 -0.85
N LYS A 125 -9.63 10.84 0.10
CA LYS A 125 -8.78 10.79 1.28
C LYS A 125 -8.34 9.37 1.57
N PHE A 126 -7.33 9.25 2.41
CA PHE A 126 -6.98 7.97 3.02
C PHE A 126 -6.68 8.10 4.50
N ILE A 127 -6.83 6.99 5.21
CA ILE A 127 -6.36 6.77 6.57
C ILE A 127 -5.39 5.58 6.54
N LEU A 128 -4.23 5.75 7.14
CA LEU A 128 -3.29 4.68 7.47
C LEU A 128 -3.37 4.41 8.96
N THR A 129 -3.83 3.22 9.33
CA THR A 129 -3.71 2.67 10.68
C THR A 129 -2.54 1.70 10.70
N GLN A 130 -1.52 1.95 11.53
CA GLN A 130 -0.33 1.09 11.62
C GLN A 130 -0.17 0.59 13.05
N VAL A 131 0.12 -0.70 13.20
CA VAL A 131 0.62 -1.31 14.43
C VAL A 131 1.96 -1.93 14.09
N ARG A 132 3.03 -1.36 14.63
CA ARG A 132 4.40 -1.84 14.43
C ARG A 132 4.92 -2.38 15.75
N GLY A 133 5.29 -3.65 15.76
CA GLY A 133 5.71 -4.35 16.98
C GLY A 133 6.03 -5.81 16.70
N GLY A 134 6.67 -6.46 17.67
CA GLY A 134 7.12 -7.84 17.54
C GLY A 134 8.54 -8.01 18.07
N GLU A 135 9.02 -9.25 18.08
CA GLU A 135 10.29 -9.63 18.71
C GLU A 135 11.50 -8.86 18.14
N ASN A 136 11.47 -8.54 16.84
CA ASN A 136 12.57 -7.86 16.14
C ASN A 136 12.34 -6.35 15.95
N ILE A 137 11.33 -5.77 16.60
CA ILE A 137 10.98 -4.36 16.48
C ILE A 137 11.47 -3.60 17.71
N PRO A 138 12.59 -2.84 17.63
CA PRO A 138 13.16 -2.18 18.80
C PRO A 138 12.33 -1.01 19.32
N ILE A 139 11.53 -0.39 18.44
CA ILE A 139 10.62 0.71 18.75
C ILE A 139 9.23 0.31 18.27
N THR A 140 8.41 -0.17 19.19
CA THR A 140 7.00 -0.43 18.98
C THR A 140 6.25 0.90 18.84
N LYS A 141 5.28 0.98 17.94
CA LYS A 141 4.36 2.13 17.85
C LYS A 141 3.00 1.72 17.28
N SER A 142 1.97 2.49 17.62
CA SER A 142 0.67 2.42 16.97
C SER A 142 0.31 3.80 16.41
N ALA A 143 -0.09 3.88 15.15
CA ALA A 143 -0.33 5.12 14.42
C ALA A 143 -1.72 5.15 13.80
N ILE A 144 -2.31 6.35 13.76
CA ILE A 144 -3.41 6.69 12.85
C ILE A 144 -3.01 7.97 12.15
N LEU A 145 -2.79 7.86 10.84
CA LEU A 145 -2.42 8.95 9.95
C LEU A 145 -3.51 9.12 8.90
N TYR A 146 -3.74 10.34 8.43
CA TYR A 146 -4.64 10.64 7.33
C TYR A 146 -3.97 11.55 6.33
N GLY A 147 -4.40 11.50 5.08
CA GLY A 147 -3.91 12.36 4.02
C GLY A 147 -4.91 12.47 2.86
N SER A 148 -4.50 13.15 1.82
CA SER A 148 -5.30 13.36 0.61
C SER A 148 -4.94 12.34 -0.46
N CYS A 149 -5.87 12.06 -1.36
CA CYS A 149 -5.62 11.23 -2.53
C CYS A 149 -5.85 12.03 -3.81
N ASN A 150 -4.95 11.89 -4.79
CA ASN A 150 -5.14 12.49 -6.11
C ASN A 150 -6.26 11.76 -6.86
N PHE A 151 -6.28 10.44 -6.77
CA PHE A 151 -7.30 9.58 -7.37
C PHE A 151 -7.50 8.30 -6.56
N ILE A 152 -8.69 7.72 -6.71
CA ILE A 152 -9.08 6.40 -6.21
C ILE A 152 -10.04 5.80 -7.24
N TYR A 153 -9.70 4.66 -7.81
CA TYR A 153 -10.53 3.91 -8.76
C TYR A 153 -11.11 2.67 -8.06
N PHE A 154 -12.22 2.85 -7.33
CA PHE A 154 -12.86 1.80 -6.52
C PHE A 154 -13.25 0.56 -7.33
N ASP A 155 -13.65 0.76 -8.59
CA ASP A 155 -14.05 -0.27 -9.55
C ASP A 155 -12.88 -1.19 -9.99
N LYS A 156 -11.64 -0.74 -9.81
CA LYS A 156 -10.44 -1.49 -10.21
C LYS A 156 -9.83 -2.33 -9.10
N PHE A 157 -10.33 -2.21 -7.87
CA PHE A 157 -9.96 -3.15 -6.83
C PHE A 157 -10.55 -4.53 -7.15
N PRO A 158 -9.79 -5.63 -6.98
CA PRO A 158 -10.31 -6.97 -7.20
C PRO A 158 -11.48 -7.30 -6.26
N GLU A 159 -12.18 -8.39 -6.57
CA GLU A 159 -13.20 -9.00 -5.69
C GLU A 159 -12.56 -9.94 -4.67
#